data_AF-A0A6J3JJH3-F1
#
_entry.id   AF-A0A6J3JJH3-F1
#
_cell.length_a   1.000
_cell.length_b   1.000
_cell.length_c   1.000
_cell.angle_alpha   90.00
_cell.angle_beta   90.00
_cell.angle_gamma   90.00
#
_symmetry.space_group_name_H-M   'P 1'
#
loop_
_entity.id
_entity.type
_entity.pdbx_description
1 polymer ?
#
loop_
_entity_poly.entity_id
_entity_poly.type
_entity_poly.pdbx_seq_one_letter_code
_entity_poly.pdbx_strand_id
1 'polypeptide(L)'
;MANRGPSYGLSREVQEKIEQKYDADLENKLVDWIILQCAEDIEHPPPGRAHFQKWLMDGTVLCKLINSLYPPGQEPIPKISESKMAFKQMEQISQFLKAAETYGVRTTDIFQTVDLWEGKDMAAVQRTLMALGSVAVTKDDGCYRGEPSWFHSPQDLALLAPQLSSPKQ
;
A
#
# COMPACT_ATOMS: atom_id res chain seq x y z
N MET A 1 -14.17 -19.55 38.55
CA MET A 1 -14.05 -18.15 38.07
C MET A 1 -12.58 -17.76 38.23
N ALA A 2 -11.83 -17.62 37.14
CA ALA A 2 -10.41 -17.28 37.18
C ALA A 2 -10.20 -15.88 36.57
N ASN A 3 -9.90 -14.91 37.44
CA ASN A 3 -9.48 -13.57 37.06
C ASN A 3 -8.14 -13.64 36.30
N ARG A 4 -8.16 -13.36 34.99
CA ARG A 4 -6.94 -13.01 34.26
C ARG A 4 -6.61 -11.56 34.58
N GLY A 5 -5.50 -11.34 35.27
CA GLY A 5 -4.89 -10.02 35.46
C GLY A 5 -4.45 -9.40 34.12
N PRO A 6 -4.02 -8.13 34.13
CA PRO A 6 -3.90 -7.33 32.91
C PRO A 6 -2.79 -7.85 32.00
N SER A 7 -3.12 -8.32 30.79
CA SER A 7 -2.19 -8.80 29.75
C SER A 7 -1.31 -7.69 29.12
N TYR A 8 -1.01 -6.62 29.84
CA TYR A 8 -0.42 -5.39 29.30
C TYR A 8 1.06 -5.54 28.87
N GLY A 9 1.83 -6.47 29.46
CA GLY A 9 3.22 -6.71 29.07
C GLY A 9 3.37 -7.35 27.70
N LEU A 10 2.68 -8.48 27.48
CA LEU A 10 2.74 -9.23 26.23
C LEU A 10 2.21 -8.41 25.04
N SER A 11 1.12 -7.64 25.22
CA SER A 11 0.58 -6.79 24.17
C SER A 11 1.53 -5.65 23.79
N ARG A 12 2.27 -5.08 24.76
CA ARG A 12 3.22 -3.99 24.48
C ARG A 12 4.44 -4.49 23.72
N GLU A 13 5.03 -5.60 24.15
CA GLU A 13 6.18 -6.20 23.47
C GLU A 13 5.87 -6.63 22.02
N VAL A 14 4.64 -7.11 21.78
CA VAL A 14 4.17 -7.43 20.43
C VAL A 14 4.04 -6.15 19.60
N GLN A 15 3.45 -5.09 20.16
CA GLN A 15 3.32 -3.81 19.47
C GLN A 15 4.69 -3.21 19.13
N GLU A 16 5.63 -3.21 20.07
CA GLU A 16 7.00 -2.71 19.87
C GLU A 16 7.70 -3.45 18.70
N LYS A 17 7.51 -4.78 18.60
CA LYS A 17 8.06 -5.58 17.49
C LYS A 17 7.40 -5.29 16.14
N ILE A 18 6.11 -4.95 16.14
CA ILE A 18 5.40 -4.52 14.93
C ILE A 18 5.95 -3.17 14.47
N GLU A 19 6.09 -2.23 15.41
CA GLU A 19 6.60 -0.89 15.13
C GLU A 19 8.03 -0.91 14.60
N GLN A 20 8.87 -1.82 15.09
CA GLN A 20 10.24 -2.03 14.57
C GLN A 20 10.30 -2.48 13.11
N LYS A 21 9.20 -2.98 12.53
CA LYS A 21 9.15 -3.38 11.11
C LYS A 21 8.81 -2.21 10.19
N TYR A 22 8.43 -1.06 10.74
CA TYR A 22 8.16 0.13 9.95
C TYR A 22 9.46 0.69 9.38
N ASP A 23 9.49 0.94 8.07
CA ASP A 23 10.68 1.41 7.37
C ASP A 23 10.44 2.82 6.82
N ALA A 24 11.21 3.81 7.31
CA ALA A 24 11.04 5.20 6.92
C ALA A 24 11.50 5.48 5.48
N ASP A 25 12.49 4.75 4.97
CA ASP A 25 12.95 4.89 3.59
C ASP A 25 11.89 4.31 2.63
N LEU A 26 11.27 3.20 3.04
CA LEU A 26 10.14 2.61 2.33
C LEU A 26 8.92 3.54 2.31
N GLU A 27 8.65 4.26 3.40
CA GLU A 27 7.59 5.28 3.47
C GLU A 27 7.77 6.33 2.36
N ASN A 28 8.94 6.98 2.31
CA ASN A 28 9.22 8.04 1.35
C ASN A 28 9.03 7.54 -0.09
N LYS A 29 9.57 6.36 -0.38
CA LYS A 29 9.44 5.71 -1.68
C LYS A 29 7.99 5.40 -2.07
N LEU A 30 7.18 4.93 -1.12
CA LEU A 30 5.76 4.68 -1.34
C LEU A 30 4.99 5.99 -1.58
N VAL A 31 5.31 7.05 -0.84
CA VAL A 31 4.72 8.38 -1.04
C VAL A 31 5.01 8.89 -2.45
N ASP A 32 6.29 8.86 -2.87
CA ASP A 32 6.71 9.29 -4.20
C ASP A 32 5.98 8.52 -5.31
N TRP A 33 5.90 7.19 -5.17
CA TRP A 33 5.17 6.36 -6.12
C TRP A 33 3.68 6.71 -6.18
N ILE A 34 3.00 6.83 -5.03
CA ILE A 34 1.56 7.10 -5.00
C ILE A 34 1.23 8.43 -5.68
N ILE A 35 2.03 9.47 -5.42
CA ILE A 35 1.83 10.80 -6.02
C ILE A 35 2.01 10.73 -7.54
N LEU A 36 3.10 10.08 -8.00
CA LEU A 36 3.37 9.92 -9.42
C LEU A 36 2.30 9.10 -10.14
N GLN A 37 1.82 8.04 -9.48
CA GLN A 37 0.84 7.11 -10.00
C GLN A 37 -0.55 7.73 -10.14
N CYS A 38 -0.99 8.52 -9.15
CA CYS A 38 -2.33 9.13 -9.14
C CYS A 38 -2.49 10.39 -10.00
N ALA A 39 -1.38 10.97 -10.51
CA ALA A 39 -1.31 12.26 -11.22
C ALA A 39 -1.76 13.50 -10.42
N GLU A 40 -0.79 14.42 -10.27
CA GLU A 40 -0.77 15.88 -10.00
C GLU A 40 -1.67 16.53 -8.92
N ASP A 41 -2.78 15.96 -8.48
CA ASP A 41 -3.68 16.59 -7.48
C ASP A 41 -3.61 15.96 -6.08
N ILE A 42 -2.49 15.32 -5.72
CA ILE A 42 -2.28 14.78 -4.38
C ILE A 42 -1.14 15.54 -3.70
N GLU A 43 -1.48 16.20 -2.59
CA GLU A 43 -0.49 16.85 -1.75
C GLU A 43 0.46 15.82 -1.12
N HIS A 44 1.75 16.11 -1.19
CA HIS A 44 2.78 15.32 -0.53
C HIS A 44 2.66 15.48 1.00
N PRO A 45 2.51 14.40 1.78
CA PRO A 45 2.48 14.49 3.23
C PRO A 45 3.86 14.85 3.78
N PRO A 46 3.97 15.55 4.92
CA PRO A 46 5.23 15.62 5.66
C PRO A 46 5.72 14.21 5.99
N PRO A 47 7.05 13.99 6.11
CA PRO A 47 7.56 12.67 6.47
C PRO A 47 7.12 12.24 7.87
N GLY A 48 7.06 10.94 8.07
CA GLY A 48 6.83 10.28 9.33
C GLY A 48 5.51 9.52 9.39
N ARG A 49 5.57 8.34 10.02
CA ARG A 49 4.47 7.38 10.20
C ARG A 49 3.11 8.00 10.48
N ALA A 50 3.02 8.97 11.41
CA ALA A 50 1.74 9.58 11.78
C ALA A 50 1.13 10.42 10.64
N HIS A 51 1.96 11.13 9.88
CA HIS A 51 1.53 11.89 8.71
C HIS A 51 1.13 10.96 7.57
N PHE A 52 1.93 9.92 7.32
CA PHE A 52 1.63 8.88 6.33
C PHE A 52 0.29 8.17 6.64
N GLN A 53 0.07 7.78 7.90
CA GLN A 53 -1.20 7.22 8.34
C GLN A 53 -2.34 8.19 8.06
N LYS A 54 -2.24 9.43 8.55
CA LYS A 54 -3.32 10.44 8.40
C LYS A 54 -3.66 10.72 6.94
N TRP A 55 -2.66 10.73 6.06
CA TRP A 55 -2.81 10.95 4.63
C TRP A 55 -3.62 9.84 3.95
N LEU A 56 -3.41 8.57 4.35
CA LEU A 56 -4.11 7.42 3.80
C LEU A 56 -5.43 7.08 4.51
N MET A 57 -5.60 7.53 5.76
CA MET A 57 -6.66 7.10 6.70
C MET A 57 -8.10 7.34 6.21
N ASP A 58 -8.32 8.36 5.38
CA ASP A 58 -9.65 8.62 4.78
C ASP A 58 -10.04 7.55 3.75
N GLY A 59 -9.05 6.92 3.11
CA GLY A 59 -9.23 5.97 2.02
C GLY A 59 -9.14 6.59 0.62
N THR A 60 -9.28 7.91 0.48
CA THR A 60 -9.40 8.56 -0.84
C THR A 60 -8.15 8.35 -1.69
N VAL A 61 -6.97 8.54 -1.10
CA VAL A 61 -5.68 8.35 -1.78
C VAL A 61 -5.51 6.89 -2.21
N LEU A 62 -5.89 5.93 -1.36
CA LEU A 62 -5.81 4.50 -1.67
C LEU A 62 -6.74 4.11 -2.82
N CYS A 63 -7.97 4.62 -2.83
CA CYS A 63 -8.91 4.38 -3.92
C CYS A 63 -8.44 5.00 -5.24
N LYS A 64 -7.88 6.23 -5.20
CA LYS A 64 -7.28 6.87 -6.37
C LYS A 64 -6.10 6.03 -6.90
N LEU A 65 -5.26 5.53 -6.01
CA LEU A 65 -4.12 4.68 -6.35
C LEU A 65 -4.56 3.43 -7.10
N ILE A 66 -5.46 2.61 -6.53
CA ILE A 66 -5.87 1.38 -7.20
C ILE A 66 -6.60 1.66 -8.51
N ASN A 67 -7.43 2.71 -8.58
CA ASN A 67 -8.10 3.08 -9.82
C ASN A 67 -7.13 3.48 -10.93
N SER A 68 -6.06 4.19 -10.61
CA SER A 68 -5.06 4.62 -11.59
C SER A 68 -4.27 3.46 -12.22
N LEU A 69 -4.32 2.28 -11.59
CA LEU A 69 -3.73 1.04 -12.13
C LEU A 69 -4.65 0.31 -13.11
N TYR A 70 -5.82 0.87 -13.41
CA TYR A 70 -6.74 0.35 -14.41
C TYR A 70 -6.82 1.33 -15.60
N PRO A 71 -7.12 0.82 -16.81
CA PRO A 71 -7.44 1.68 -17.94
C PRO A 71 -8.63 2.60 -17.63
N PRO A 72 -8.68 3.81 -18.22
CA PRO A 72 -9.81 4.72 -18.03
C PRO A 72 -11.17 4.05 -18.32
N GLY A 73 -12.11 4.19 -17.40
CA GLY A 73 -13.45 3.58 -17.50
C GLY A 73 -13.55 2.14 -17.00
N GLN A 74 -12.46 1.54 -16.51
CA GLN A 74 -12.44 0.22 -15.88
C GLN A 74 -12.09 0.28 -14.39
N GLU A 75 -12.25 1.44 -13.77
CA GLU A 75 -11.89 1.65 -12.38
C GLU A 75 -12.75 0.77 -11.45
N PRO A 76 -12.15 0.01 -10.51
CA PRO A 76 -12.89 -0.84 -9.59
C PRO A 76 -13.73 -0.03 -8.58
N ILE A 77 -13.37 1.24 -8.34
CA ILE A 77 -14.01 2.10 -7.32
C ILE A 77 -14.50 3.40 -7.97
N PRO A 78 -15.71 3.44 -8.56
CA PRO A 78 -16.16 4.58 -9.36
C PRO A 78 -16.53 5.82 -8.53
N LYS A 79 -16.77 5.68 -7.23
CA LYS A 79 -17.21 6.76 -6.34
C LYS A 79 -16.22 6.95 -5.20
N ILE A 80 -15.35 7.93 -5.36
CA ILE A 80 -14.42 8.36 -4.31
C ILE A 80 -14.89 9.69 -3.78
N SER A 81 -15.04 9.78 -2.46
CA SER A 81 -15.41 11.01 -1.78
C SER A 81 -14.71 11.04 -0.44
N GLU A 82 -14.06 12.17 -0.15
CA GLU A 82 -13.54 12.46 1.17
C GLU A 82 -14.67 12.49 2.19
N SER A 83 -14.41 12.00 3.40
CA SER A 83 -15.39 12.01 4.47
C SER A 83 -14.75 12.09 5.84
N LYS A 84 -15.37 12.89 6.71
CA LYS A 84 -15.03 12.93 8.15
C LYS A 84 -15.72 11.81 8.95
N MET A 85 -16.61 11.03 8.32
CA MET A 85 -17.36 9.98 9.01
C MET A 85 -16.54 8.70 9.08
N ALA A 86 -16.21 8.24 10.29
CA ALA A 86 -15.38 7.05 10.52
C ALA A 86 -15.82 5.82 9.70
N PHE A 87 -17.13 5.53 9.67
CA PHE A 87 -17.64 4.37 8.93
C PHE A 87 -17.41 4.49 7.42
N LYS A 88 -17.49 5.69 6.84
CA LYS A 88 -17.24 5.92 5.41
C LYS A 88 -15.77 5.74 5.08
N GLN A 89 -14.88 6.23 5.94
CA GLN A 89 -13.44 6.05 5.79
C GLN A 89 -13.07 4.56 5.83
N MET A 90 -13.58 3.84 6.83
CA MET A 90 -13.36 2.39 6.96
C MET A 90 -13.92 1.60 5.76
N GLU A 91 -15.11 1.97 5.29
CA GLU A 91 -15.72 1.38 4.09
C GLU A 91 -14.87 1.62 2.84
N GLN A 92 -14.34 2.84 2.66
CA GLN A 92 -13.50 3.19 1.52
C GLN A 92 -12.15 2.45 1.55
N ILE A 93 -11.51 2.35 2.72
CA ILE A 93 -10.33 1.49 2.91
C ILE A 93 -10.66 0.03 2.54
N SER A 94 -11.80 -0.49 2.99
CA SER A 94 -12.23 -1.87 2.67
C SER A 94 -12.43 -2.09 1.16
N GLN A 95 -12.97 -1.11 0.44
CA GLN A 95 -13.09 -1.16 -1.02
C GLN A 95 -11.72 -1.23 -1.70
N PHE A 96 -10.75 -0.43 -1.26
CA PHE A 96 -9.37 -0.52 -1.73
C PHE A 96 -8.78 -1.91 -1.50
N LEU A 97 -8.91 -2.46 -0.28
CA LEU A 97 -8.34 -3.78 0.06
C LEU A 97 -8.90 -4.89 -0.84
N LYS A 98 -10.22 -4.88 -1.08
CA LYS A 98 -10.87 -5.84 -1.99
C LYS A 98 -10.40 -5.66 -3.44
N ALA A 99 -10.24 -4.42 -3.88
CA ALA A 99 -9.73 -4.13 -5.22
C ALA A 99 -8.26 -4.56 -5.37
N ALA A 100 -7.42 -4.36 -4.35
CA ALA A 100 -6.03 -4.80 -4.33
C ALA A 100 -5.92 -6.33 -4.37
N GLU A 101 -6.76 -7.05 -3.62
CA GLU A 101 -6.85 -8.52 -3.70
C GLU A 101 -7.21 -8.97 -5.11
N THR A 102 -8.26 -8.38 -5.69
CA THR A 102 -8.72 -8.68 -7.06
C THR A 102 -7.65 -8.35 -8.10
N TYR A 103 -6.86 -7.30 -7.85
CA TYR A 103 -5.76 -6.91 -8.71
C TYR A 103 -4.60 -7.92 -8.69
N GLY A 104 -4.48 -8.73 -7.62
CA GLY A 104 -3.50 -9.81 -7.53
C GLY A 104 -2.61 -9.76 -6.29
N VAL A 105 -2.86 -8.84 -5.35
CA VAL A 105 -2.15 -8.84 -4.06
C VAL A 105 -2.59 -10.06 -3.25
N ARG A 106 -1.63 -10.83 -2.72
CA ARG A 106 -1.92 -12.00 -1.89
C ARG A 106 -2.61 -11.58 -0.60
N THR A 107 -3.62 -12.32 -0.17
CA THR A 107 -4.34 -12.08 1.08
C THR A 107 -3.45 -12.02 2.32
N THR A 108 -2.32 -12.73 2.32
CA THR A 108 -1.32 -12.70 3.41
C THR A 108 -0.57 -11.37 3.51
N ASP A 109 -0.57 -10.60 2.43
CA ASP A 109 0.09 -9.29 2.34
C ASP A 109 -0.91 -8.13 2.48
N ILE A 110 -2.22 -8.40 2.57
CA ILE A 110 -3.29 -7.41 2.72
C ILE A 110 -3.46 -7.04 4.20
N PHE A 111 -3.37 -5.75 4.52
CA PHE A 111 -3.62 -5.22 5.85
C PHE A 111 -5.12 -5.20 6.20
N GLN A 112 -5.46 -5.11 7.49
CA GLN A 112 -6.83 -4.93 7.96
C GLN A 112 -7.16 -3.45 8.13
N THR A 113 -8.41 -3.04 7.91
CA THR A 113 -8.81 -1.62 8.02
C THR A 113 -8.32 -0.90 9.28
N VAL A 114 -8.30 -1.58 10.44
CA VAL A 114 -7.83 -1.02 11.71
C VAL A 114 -6.30 -0.81 11.77
N ASP A 115 -5.53 -1.54 10.97
CA ASP A 115 -4.08 -1.40 10.88
C ASP A 115 -3.70 0.00 10.37
N LEU A 116 -4.49 0.53 9.44
CA LEU A 116 -4.38 1.89 8.96
C LEU A 116 -5.21 2.88 9.80
N TRP A 117 -6.50 2.61 9.98
CA TRP A 117 -7.42 3.60 10.56
C TRP A 117 -7.10 3.89 12.04
N GLU A 118 -6.77 2.86 12.83
CA GLU A 118 -6.30 3.03 14.22
C GLU A 118 -4.77 3.04 14.32
N GLY A 119 -4.06 2.81 13.22
CA GLY A 119 -2.59 2.80 13.18
C GLY A 119 -1.95 1.58 13.86
N LYS A 120 -2.69 0.48 14.02
CA LYS A 120 -2.24 -0.72 14.74
C LYS A 120 -1.02 -1.39 14.11
N ASP A 121 -0.94 -1.45 12.79
CA ASP A 121 0.18 -2.06 12.06
C ASP A 121 0.45 -1.33 10.75
N MET A 122 1.15 -0.19 10.85
CA MET A 122 1.54 0.58 9.67
C MET A 122 2.59 -0.14 8.80
N ALA A 123 3.30 -1.13 9.34
CA ALA A 123 4.23 -1.94 8.56
C ALA A 123 3.47 -2.92 7.64
N ALA A 124 2.31 -3.43 8.06
CA ALA A 124 1.40 -4.17 7.18
C ALA A 124 0.90 -3.29 6.03
N VAL A 125 0.54 -2.03 6.30
CA VAL A 125 0.13 -1.06 5.26
C VAL A 125 1.23 -0.88 4.21
N GLN A 126 2.48 -0.66 4.64
CA GLN A 126 3.62 -0.58 3.73
C GLN A 126 3.80 -1.85 2.89
N ARG A 127 3.65 -3.03 3.51
CA ARG A 127 3.77 -4.32 2.82
C ARG A 127 2.71 -4.50 1.74
N THR A 128 1.45 -4.15 2.02
CA THR A 128 0.37 -4.23 1.03
C THR A 128 0.65 -3.33 -0.16
N LEU A 129 1.08 -2.08 0.09
CA LEU A 129 1.38 -1.13 -0.98
C LEU A 129 2.58 -1.57 -1.83
N MET A 130 3.62 -2.13 -1.19
CA MET A 130 4.75 -2.72 -1.90
C MET A 130 4.34 -3.91 -2.76
N ALA A 131 3.50 -4.80 -2.24
CA ALA A 131 2.98 -5.93 -3.00
C ALA A 131 2.12 -5.46 -4.18
N LEU A 132 1.29 -4.43 -3.98
CA LEU A 132 0.51 -3.82 -5.05
C LEU A 132 1.38 -3.24 -6.17
N GLY A 133 2.42 -2.47 -5.81
CA GLY A 133 3.38 -1.93 -6.77
C GLY A 133 4.12 -3.02 -7.54
N SER A 134 4.55 -4.09 -6.87
CA SER A 134 5.20 -5.24 -7.50
C SER A 134 4.30 -5.96 -8.50
N VAL A 135 3.04 -6.19 -8.15
CA VAL A 135 2.04 -6.77 -9.06
C VAL A 135 1.80 -5.84 -10.25
N ALA A 136 1.71 -4.53 -10.02
CA ALA A 136 1.49 -3.55 -11.07
C ALA A 136 2.63 -3.51 -12.09
N VAL A 137 3.88 -3.51 -11.63
CA VAL A 137 5.05 -3.57 -12.52
C VAL A 137 5.07 -4.87 -13.32
N THR A 138 4.68 -5.99 -12.70
CA THR A 138 4.68 -7.31 -13.35
C THR A 138 3.61 -7.45 -14.43
N LYS A 139 2.47 -6.75 -14.31
CA LYS A 139 1.38 -6.82 -15.28
C LYS A 139 1.72 -6.19 -16.63
N ASP A 140 2.59 -5.17 -16.65
CA ASP A 140 3.06 -4.49 -17.87
C ASP A 140 1.94 -4.08 -18.84
N ASP A 141 0.80 -3.63 -18.31
CA ASP A 141 -0.40 -3.25 -19.08
C ASP A 141 -0.40 -1.76 -19.50
N GLY A 142 0.69 -1.04 -19.23
CA GLY A 142 0.86 0.38 -19.53
C GLY A 142 0.17 1.34 -18.55
N CYS A 143 -0.46 0.85 -17.47
CA CYS A 143 -1.12 1.70 -16.48
C CYS A 143 -0.19 2.13 -15.32
N TYR A 144 0.87 1.36 -15.07
CA TYR A 144 1.87 1.70 -14.06
C TYR A 144 2.73 2.91 -14.46
N ARG A 145 3.02 3.79 -13.49
CA ARG A 145 3.82 5.00 -13.62
C ARG A 145 4.87 5.02 -12.51
N GLY A 146 6.12 5.25 -12.91
CA GLY A 146 7.27 5.30 -12.01
C GLY A 146 8.37 4.34 -12.40
N GLU A 147 9.39 4.26 -11.55
CA GLU A 147 10.56 3.42 -11.81
C GLU A 147 10.26 1.96 -11.39
N PRO A 148 10.36 0.96 -12.28
CA PRO A 148 10.17 -0.46 -11.93
C PRO A 148 11.10 -0.94 -10.82
N SER A 149 12.31 -0.37 -10.72
CA SER A 149 13.29 -0.66 -9.67
C SER A 149 12.79 -0.32 -8.26
N TRP A 150 11.71 0.46 -8.14
CA TRP A 150 11.09 0.70 -6.84
C TRP A 150 10.44 -0.56 -6.26
N PHE A 151 9.96 -1.50 -7.07
CA PHE A 151 9.26 -2.66 -6.53
C PHE A 151 10.00 -3.98 -6.75
N HIS A 152 11.15 -3.93 -7.43
CA HIS A 152 11.99 -5.10 -7.63
C HIS A 152 13.05 -5.20 -6.54
N SER A 153 13.13 -6.37 -5.91
CA SER A 153 14.35 -6.79 -5.22
C SER A 153 15.46 -6.93 -6.28
N PRO A 154 16.75 -6.69 -5.95
CA PRO A 154 17.86 -6.97 -6.85
C PRO A 154 17.84 -8.41 -7.43
N GLN A 155 17.18 -9.35 -6.74
CA GLN A 155 17.02 -10.73 -7.19
C GLN A 155 16.04 -10.89 -8.36
N ASP A 156 15.01 -10.04 -8.49
CA ASP A 156 14.06 -10.08 -9.60
C ASP A 156 14.62 -9.44 -10.88
N LEU A 157 15.47 -8.41 -10.73
CA LEU A 157 16.21 -7.79 -11.84
C LEU A 157 17.18 -8.78 -12.53
N ALA A 158 17.74 -9.73 -11.79
CA ALA A 158 18.61 -10.78 -12.35
C ALA A 158 17.84 -11.79 -13.22
N LEU A 159 16.55 -11.99 -12.97
CA LEU A 159 15.69 -12.90 -13.74
C LEU A 159 15.12 -12.24 -15.01
N LEU A 160 15.09 -10.91 -15.06
CA LEU A 160 14.68 -10.13 -16.25
C LEU A 160 15.84 -9.84 -17.22
N ALA A 161 17.09 -9.93 -16.74
CA ALA A 161 18.29 -9.73 -17.56
C ALA A 161 18.49 -10.66 -18.78
N PRO A 162 17.95 -11.91 -18.87
CA PRO A 162 18.21 -12.76 -20.03
C PRO A 162 17.51 -12.33 -21.33
N GLN A 163 16.57 -11.39 -21.31
CA GLN A 163 15.78 -11.03 -22.51
C GLN A 163 16.34 -9.84 -23.31
N LEU A 164 17.44 -9.22 -22.86
CA LEU A 164 18.12 -8.13 -23.58
C LEU A 164 19.45 -8.54 -24.23
N SER A 165 19.75 -9.84 -24.27
CA SER A 165 20.91 -10.33 -25.01
C SER A 165 20.55 -11.56 -25.84
N SER A 166 20.18 -11.33 -27.09
CA SER A 166 20.73 -12.02 -28.28
C SER A 166 20.00 -11.58 -29.56
N PRO A 167 20.59 -11.72 -30.77
CA PRO A 167 22.01 -11.77 -31.12
C PRO A 167 22.35 -10.69 -32.17
N LYS A 168 23.61 -10.21 -32.21
CA LYS A 168 24.14 -9.58 -33.43
C LYS A 168 25.24 -10.45 -34.01
N GLN A 169 24.82 -11.14 -35.09
CA GLN A 169 25.56 -11.83 -36.16
C GLN A 169 26.32 -13.11 -35.80
#